data_AF-A0A954AXX7-F1
#
_entry.id   AF-A0A954AXX7-F1
#
_cell.length_a   1.000
_cell.length_b   1.000
_cell.length_c   1.000
_cell.angle_alpha   90.00
_cell.angle_beta   90.00
_cell.angle_gamma   90.00
#
_symmetry.space_group_name_H-M   'P 1'
#
loop_
_entity.id
_entity.type
_entity.pdbx_description
1 polymer ?
#
loop_
_entity_poly.entity_id
_entity_poly.type
_entity_poly.pdbx_seq_one_letter_code
_entity_poly.pdbx_strand_id
1 'polypeptide(L)'
;MDVDNATWTNSIGTPELTAVWTDPDFDPAQPAMYDARVLQIPTPRWTAYEAKRFDLDLPDEVPITVQKRAYTSPIWYAPTE
;
A
#
# COMPACT_ATOMS: atom_id res chain seq x y z
N MET A 1 12.18 1.40 10.65
CA MET A 1 12.91 1.26 9.37
C MET A 1 14.36 1.60 9.65
N ASP A 2 15.29 0.84 9.11
CA ASP A 2 16.72 1.14 9.15
C ASP A 2 17.17 1.41 7.71
N VAL A 3 17.35 2.70 7.43
CA VAL A 3 17.72 3.21 6.10
C VAL A 3 19.13 2.77 5.75
N ASP A 4 20.08 2.88 6.68
CA ASP A 4 21.51 2.68 6.47
C ASP A 4 21.85 1.21 6.16
N ASN A 5 21.02 0.29 6.64
CA ASN A 5 21.13 -1.13 6.32
C ASN A 5 20.13 -1.61 5.27
N ALA A 6 19.30 -0.72 4.72
CA ALA A 6 18.19 -1.07 3.83
C ALA A 6 17.32 -2.20 4.40
N THR A 7 17.06 -2.18 5.71
CA THR A 7 16.20 -3.16 6.38
C THR A 7 14.94 -2.50 6.93
N TRP A 8 13.88 -3.29 7.02
CA TRP A 8 12.63 -2.84 7.63
C TRP A 8 12.09 -3.95 8.52
N THR A 9 11.44 -3.52 9.60
CA THR A 9 10.73 -4.42 10.50
C THR A 9 9.25 -4.34 10.18
N ASN A 10 8.58 -5.49 10.08
CA ASN A 10 7.13 -5.58 9.88
C ASN A 10 6.37 -5.27 11.18
N SER A 11 6.55 -4.06 11.74
CA SER A 11 6.04 -3.69 13.07
C SER A 11 4.87 -2.71 13.07
N ILE A 12 4.61 -2.03 11.96
CA ILE A 12 3.54 -1.01 11.82
C ILE A 12 2.43 -1.43 10.85
N GLY A 13 2.44 -2.70 10.46
CA GLY A 13 1.43 -3.30 9.61
C GLY A 13 1.15 -4.71 10.10
N THR A 14 0.31 -5.42 9.37
CA THR A 14 -0.10 -6.77 9.73
C THR A 14 -0.08 -7.67 8.48
N PRO A 15 0.23 -8.95 8.62
CA PRO A 15 0.27 -9.89 7.50
C PRO A 15 -1.13 -10.18 6.91
N GLU A 16 -2.19 -10.01 7.70
CA GLU A 16 -3.58 -10.27 7.29
C GLU A 16 -4.54 -9.22 7.86
N LEU A 17 -5.23 -8.49 6.98
CA LEU A 17 -6.25 -7.51 7.38
C LEU A 17 -7.64 -8.09 7.13
N THR A 18 -8.48 -8.09 8.16
CA THR A 18 -9.88 -8.53 8.07
C THR A 18 -10.79 -7.46 8.65
N ALA A 19 -11.81 -7.06 7.90
CA ALA A 19 -12.83 -6.14 8.36
C ALA A 19 -14.16 -6.44 7.67
N VAL A 20 -15.27 -6.12 8.35
CA VAL A 20 -16.60 -6.05 7.75
C VAL A 20 -16.94 -4.57 7.64
N TRP A 21 -17.36 -4.11 6.47
CA TRP A 21 -17.74 -2.74 6.20
C TRP A 21 -19.12 -2.69 5.54
N THR A 22 -19.92 -1.69 5.91
CA THR A 22 -21.25 -1.45 5.35
C THR A 22 -21.28 -0.02 4.84
N ASP A 23 -21.75 0.16 3.61
CA ASP A 23 -21.93 1.47 2.99
C ASP A 23 -23.16 2.16 3.60
N PRO A 24 -22.97 3.25 4.38
CA PRO A 24 -24.08 3.94 5.05
C PRO A 24 -24.99 4.69 4.07
N ASP A 25 -24.49 4.98 2.87
CA ASP A 25 -25.18 5.76 1.85
C ASP A 25 -25.66 4.87 0.69
N PHE A 26 -25.69 3.55 0.89
CA PHE A 26 -26.10 2.60 -0.14
C PHE A 26 -27.55 2.82 -0.59
N ASP A 27 -27.72 3.07 -1.88
CA ASP A 27 -29.02 3.14 -2.55
C ASP A 27 -29.16 1.97 -3.55
N PRO A 28 -30.07 1.00 -3.32
CA PRO A 28 -30.26 -0.14 -4.22
C PRO A 28 -30.81 0.27 -5.61
N ALA A 29 -31.31 1.49 -5.77
CA ALA A 29 -31.72 2.00 -7.08
C ALA A 29 -30.54 2.51 -7.92
N GLN A 30 -29.32 2.59 -7.36
CA GLN A 30 -28.14 3.13 -8.04
C GLN A 30 -27.10 2.05 -8.32
N PRO A 31 -26.44 2.08 -9.49
CA PRO A 31 -25.25 1.27 -9.73
C PRO A 31 -24.13 1.65 -8.75
N ALA A 32 -23.44 0.65 -8.20
CA ALA A 32 -22.31 0.87 -7.30
C ALA A 32 -21.11 -0.04 -7.65
N MET A 33 -19.92 0.40 -7.26
CA MET A 33 -18.67 -0.34 -7.43
C MET A 33 -17.86 -0.25 -6.14
N TYR A 34 -17.43 -1.40 -5.63
CA TYR A 34 -16.62 -1.49 -4.41
C TYR A 34 -15.27 -2.16 -4.69
N ASP A 35 -14.18 -1.53 -4.29
CA ASP A 35 -12.84 -2.10 -4.26
C ASP A 35 -12.19 -1.87 -2.89
N ALA A 36 -11.42 -2.86 -2.43
CA ALA A 36 -10.57 -2.69 -1.26
C ALA A 36 -9.16 -2.26 -1.69
N ARG A 37 -8.57 -1.35 -0.92
CA ARG A 37 -7.24 -0.81 -1.16
C ARG A 37 -6.38 -0.98 0.08
N VAL A 38 -5.18 -1.51 -0.09
CA VAL A 38 -4.23 -1.74 1.01
C VAL A 38 -2.94 -1.00 0.71
N LEU A 39 -2.40 -0.34 1.75
CA LEU A 39 -1.08 0.27 1.73
C LEU A 39 -0.08 -0.66 2.39
N GLN A 40 0.99 -0.99 1.68
CA GLN A 40 2.14 -1.66 2.30
C GLN A 40 2.80 -0.69 3.29
N ILE A 41 3.46 -1.21 4.31
CA ILE A 41 4.40 -0.41 5.09
C ILE A 41 5.51 0.14 4.17
N PRO A 42 6.13 1.29 4.50
CA PRO A 42 7.27 1.78 3.74
C PRO A 42 8.38 0.73 3.69
N THR A 43 8.88 0.46 2.49
CA THR A 43 9.98 -0.48 2.25
C THR A 43 11.14 0.23 1.56
N PRO A 44 12.38 -0.27 1.70
CA PRO A 44 13.52 0.29 0.99
C PRO A 44 13.30 0.25 -0.52
N ARG A 45 13.59 1.37 -1.19
CA ARG A 45 13.60 1.47 -2.65
C ARG A 45 14.91 0.88 -3.19
N TRP A 46 14.96 0.60 -4.50
CA TRP A 46 16.18 0.14 -5.19
C TRP A 46 17.40 1.02 -4.92
N THR A 47 17.21 2.34 -4.81
CA THR A 47 18.24 3.33 -4.46
C THR A 47 18.88 3.08 -3.09
N ALA A 48 18.12 2.67 -2.08
CA ALA A 48 18.67 2.33 -0.76
C ALA A 48 19.54 1.06 -0.82
N TYR A 49 19.14 0.06 -1.62
CA TYR A 49 19.95 -1.14 -1.82
C TYR A 49 21.24 -0.84 -2.59
N GLU A 50 21.21 0.06 -3.57
CA GLU A 50 22.41 0.47 -4.31
C GLU A 50 23.35 1.31 -3.47
N ALA A 51 22.83 2.27 -2.71
CA ALA A 51 23.63 3.07 -1.77
C ALA A 51 24.41 2.17 -0.82
N LYS A 52 23.75 1.16 -0.25
CA LYS A 52 24.39 0.18 0.61
C LYS A 52 25.40 -0.71 -0.12
N ARG A 53 25.08 -1.14 -1.34
CA ARG A 53 25.94 -2.03 -2.13
C ARG A 53 27.25 -1.37 -2.57
N PHE A 54 27.18 -0.08 -2.90
CA PHE A 54 28.29 0.67 -3.47
C PHE A 54 28.92 1.69 -2.51
N ASP A 55 28.43 1.75 -1.26
CA ASP A 55 28.89 2.70 -0.24
C ASP A 55 28.79 4.16 -0.72
N LEU A 56 27.62 4.50 -1.28
CA LEU A 56 27.35 5.82 -1.84
C LEU A 56 26.62 6.70 -0.84
N ASP A 57 27.08 7.95 -0.72
CA ASP A 57 26.33 9.02 -0.08
C ASP A 57 25.35 9.62 -1.12
N LEU A 58 24.07 9.34 -0.95
CA LEU A 58 23.03 9.82 -1.87
C LEU A 58 22.58 11.23 -1.45
N PRO A 59 22.38 12.16 -2.41
CA PRO A 59 21.77 13.45 -2.12
C PRO A 59 20.37 13.30 -1.49
N ASP A 60 20.00 14.24 -0.62
CA ASP A 60 18.73 14.23 0.13
C ASP A 60 17.48 14.18 -0.76
N GLU A 61 17.59 14.64 -2.02
CA GLU A 61 16.48 14.62 -2.97
C GLU A 61 16.18 13.21 -3.50
N VAL A 62 17.09 12.24 -3.31
CA VAL A 62 16.92 10.88 -3.81
C VAL A 62 16.03 10.09 -2.83
N PRO A 63 14.83 9.64 -3.26
CA PRO A 63 13.99 8.87 -2.37
C PRO A 63 14.59 7.49 -2.12
N ILE A 64 14.77 7.17 -0.85
CA ILE A 64 15.31 5.91 -0.31
C ILE A 64 14.21 4.91 0.09
N THR A 65 12.95 5.36 0.14
CA THR A 65 11.79 4.55 0.51
C THR A 65 10.76 4.52 -0.61
N VAL A 66 9.93 3.47 -0.61
CA VAL A 66 8.76 3.37 -1.48
C VAL A 66 7.61 2.74 -0.71
N GLN A 67 6.39 3.22 -0.99
CA GLN A 67 5.16 2.63 -0.47
C GLN A 67 4.33 2.09 -1.62
N LYS A 68 3.97 0.81 -1.56
CA LYS A 68 3.17 0.15 -2.59
C LYS A 68 1.70 0.09 -2.18
N ARG A 69 0.83 0.00 -3.19
CA ARG A 69 -0.62 -0.13 -3.04
C ARG A 69 -1.09 -1.38 -3.76
N ALA A 70 -1.94 -2.14 -3.10
CA ALA A 70 -2.71 -3.22 -3.71
C ALA A 70 -4.17 -2.77 -3.85
N TYR A 71 -4.78 -3.16 -4.96
CA TYR A 71 -6.19 -2.96 -5.26
C TYR A 71 -6.80 -4.34 -5.49
N THR A 72 -7.97 -4.59 -4.94
CA THR A 72 -8.72 -5.81 -5.25
C THR A 72 -9.45 -5.68 -6.57
N SER A 73 -9.88 -6.81 -7.13
CA SER A 73 -10.89 -6.79 -8.19
C SER A 73 -12.14 -6.04 -7.70
N PRO A 74 -12.78 -5.23 -8.55
CA PRO A 74 -13.99 -4.53 -8.19
C PRO A 74 -15.18 -5.50 -8.08
N ILE A 75 -16.05 -5.22 -7.12
CA ILE A 75 -17.37 -5.84 -6.99
C ILE A 75 -18.38 -4.83 -7.52
N TRP A 76 -19.17 -5.24 -8.52
CA TRP A 76 -20.19 -4.39 -9.14
C TRP A 76 -21.57 -4.74 -8.60
N TYR A 77 -22.34 -3.71 -8.25
CA TYR A 77 -23.76 -3.81 -7.96
C TYR A 77 -24.54 -3.17 -9.11
N ALA A 78 -25.45 -3.94 -9.70
CA ALA A 78 -26.37 -3.48 -10.73
C ALA A 78 -27.80 -3.58 -10.18
N PRO A 79 -28.56 -2.48 -10.14
CA PRO A 79 -29.97 -2.50 -9.76
C PRO A 79 -30.75 -3.48 -10.64
N THR A 80 -31.67 -4.24 -10.04
CA THR A 80 -32.63 -5.05 -10.79
C THR A 80 -33.83 -4.15 -11.09
N GLU A 81 -34.33 -4.15 -12.34
CA GLU A 81 -35.55 -3.42 -12.73
C GLU A 81 -36.77 -3.80 -11.88
#